data_AF-A0A351LYA4-F1
#
_entry.id   AF-A0A351LYA4-F1
#
_cell.length_a   1.000
_cell.length_b   1.000
_cell.length_c   1.000
_cell.angle_alpha   90.00
_cell.angle_beta   90.00
_cell.angle_gamma   90.00
#
_symmetry.space_group_name_H-M   'P 1'
#
loop_
_entity.id
_entity.type
_entity.pdbx_description
1 polymer ?
#
loop_
_entity_poly.entity_id
_entity_poly.type
_entity_poly.pdbx_seq_one_letter_code
_entity_poly.pdbx_strand_id
1 'polypeptide(L)'
;EVDRRFPTYAGWLVAAGPDRAVHAPAPDHGVVADGVAAAVAADVVVRLEAGTTVLLHCGGGYGRTGVVAVQAMVALGMGFEDSLVAVRAARPACGPQSDAQDEQLRRLVGGTGAGDTGPPGVHGGTARAAL
;
A
#
# COMPACT_ATOMS: atom_id res chain seq x y z
N GLU A 1 -18.08 -5.11 6.77
CA GLU A 1 -18.39 -3.88 7.53
C GLU A 1 -18.99 -2.79 6.65
N VAL A 2 -18.29 -2.40 5.58
CA VAL A 2 -18.76 -1.41 4.58
C VAL A 2 -20.13 -1.80 4.03
N ASP A 3 -20.31 -3.04 3.57
CA ASP A 3 -21.58 -3.55 3.05
C ASP A 3 -22.75 -3.40 4.02
N ARG A 4 -22.47 -3.57 5.32
CA ARG A 4 -23.47 -3.46 6.38
C ARG A 4 -23.82 -2.01 6.69
N ARG A 5 -22.84 -1.11 6.71
CA ARG A 5 -23.03 0.30 7.11
C ARG A 5 -23.44 1.19 5.95
N PHE A 6 -22.99 0.87 4.73
CA PHE A 6 -23.14 1.70 3.53
C PHE A 6 -23.53 0.83 2.32
N PRO A 7 -24.70 0.18 2.34
CA PRO A 7 -25.09 -0.79 1.32
C PRO A 7 -25.20 -0.19 -0.08
N THR A 8 -25.60 1.08 -0.22
CA THR A 8 -25.64 1.78 -1.51
C THR A 8 -24.25 1.99 -2.10
N TYR A 9 -23.28 2.34 -1.25
CA TYR A 9 -21.89 2.50 -1.66
C TYR A 9 -21.24 1.16 -2.03
N ALA A 10 -21.50 0.11 -1.24
CA ALA A 10 -21.04 -1.23 -1.56
C ALA A 10 -21.63 -1.74 -2.88
N GLY A 11 -22.92 -1.49 -3.13
CA GLY A 11 -23.56 -1.78 -4.43
C GLY A 11 -22.91 -1.02 -5.58
N TRP A 12 -22.56 0.26 -5.37
CA TRP A 12 -21.84 1.05 -6.36
C TRP A 12 -20.43 0.49 -6.65
N LEU A 13 -19.67 0.08 -5.63
CA LEU A 13 -18.32 -0.51 -5.82
C LEU A 13 -18.36 -1.75 -6.73
N VAL A 14 -19.39 -2.59 -6.57
CA VAL A 14 -19.58 -3.77 -7.41
C VAL A 14 -20.00 -3.39 -8.83
N ALA A 15 -20.91 -2.41 -8.98
CA ALA A 15 -21.44 -2.01 -10.28
C ALA A 15 -20.51 -1.12 -11.10
N ALA A 16 -19.57 -0.42 -10.47
CA ALA A 16 -18.69 0.55 -11.13
C ALA A 16 -17.70 -0.09 -12.11
N GLY A 17 -17.46 -1.40 -11.98
CA GLY A 17 -16.53 -2.14 -12.82
C GLY A 17 -15.06 -1.88 -12.50
N PRO A 18 -14.15 -2.77 -12.96
CA PRO A 18 -12.75 -2.76 -12.57
C PRO A 18 -12.02 -1.47 -12.97
N ASP A 19 -12.43 -0.83 -14.07
CA ASP A 19 -11.80 0.43 -14.53
C ASP A 19 -12.00 1.57 -13.53
N ARG A 20 -13.07 1.52 -12.73
CA ARG A 20 -13.45 2.62 -11.83
C ARG A 20 -13.32 2.28 -10.36
N ALA A 21 -13.53 1.02 -9.98
CA ALA A 21 -13.38 0.56 -8.60
C ALA A 21 -12.96 -0.90 -8.52
N VAL A 22 -12.13 -1.20 -7.53
CA VAL A 22 -11.81 -2.58 -7.13
C VAL A 22 -12.45 -2.86 -5.79
N HIS A 23 -13.28 -3.91 -5.73
CA HIS A 23 -13.93 -4.34 -4.49
C HIS A 23 -13.27 -5.62 -3.96
N ALA A 24 -12.49 -5.50 -2.88
CA ALA A 24 -11.79 -6.60 -2.23
C ALA A 24 -12.24 -6.74 -0.76
N PRO A 25 -13.41 -7.36 -0.50
CA PRO A 25 -13.96 -7.45 0.85
C PRO A 25 -13.12 -8.35 1.76
N ALA A 26 -12.82 -7.85 2.96
CA ALA A 26 -12.17 -8.60 4.04
C ALA A 26 -12.93 -8.46 5.36
N PRO A 27 -12.89 -9.47 6.24
CA PRO A 27 -13.35 -9.33 7.62
C PRO A 27 -12.68 -8.15 8.33
N ASP A 28 -13.37 -7.57 9.31
CA ASP A 28 -12.76 -6.54 10.13
C ASP A 28 -11.56 -7.11 10.92
N HIS A 29 -10.48 -6.35 11.02
CA HIS A 29 -9.16 -6.79 11.50
C HIS A 29 -8.52 -7.99 10.77
N GLY A 30 -9.20 -8.57 9.78
CA GLY A 30 -8.71 -9.68 8.96
C GLY A 30 -7.97 -9.24 7.71
N VAL A 31 -7.78 -10.20 6.81
CA VAL A 31 -7.06 -10.07 5.54
C VAL A 31 -7.90 -10.60 4.37
N VAL A 32 -7.61 -10.13 3.15
CA VAL A 32 -7.98 -10.86 1.93
C VAL A 32 -6.92 -11.92 1.64
N ALA A 33 -7.13 -12.79 0.65
CA ALA A 33 -6.07 -13.68 0.17
C ALA A 33 -4.86 -12.88 -0.34
N ASP A 34 -3.65 -13.40 -0.14
CA ASP A 34 -2.39 -12.73 -0.50
C ASP A 34 -2.37 -12.27 -1.97
N GLY A 35 -2.81 -13.11 -2.91
CA GLY A 35 -2.90 -12.74 -4.32
C GLY A 35 -3.88 -11.60 -4.62
N VAL A 36 -4.95 -11.46 -3.82
CA VAL A 36 -5.90 -10.35 -3.95
C VAL A 36 -5.27 -9.06 -3.42
N ALA A 37 -4.61 -9.09 -2.26
CA ALA A 37 -3.92 -7.93 -1.72
C ALA A 37 -2.83 -7.42 -2.67
N ALA A 38 -2.02 -8.33 -3.21
CA ALA A 38 -0.98 -8.02 -4.18
C ALA A 38 -1.55 -7.42 -5.47
N ALA A 39 -2.63 -8.00 -6.01
CA ALA A 39 -3.29 -7.49 -7.22
C ALA A 39 -3.85 -6.07 -7.01
N VAL A 40 -4.45 -5.80 -5.85
CA VAL A 40 -4.95 -4.45 -5.51
C VAL A 40 -3.79 -3.46 -5.42
N ALA A 41 -2.69 -3.83 -4.75
CA ALA A 41 -1.52 -2.95 -4.66
C ALA A 41 -0.89 -2.67 -6.04
N ALA A 42 -0.81 -3.68 -6.91
CA ALA A 42 -0.33 -3.50 -8.28
C ALA A 42 -1.25 -2.58 -9.12
N ASP A 43 -2.57 -2.74 -9.01
CA ASP A 43 -3.54 -1.86 -9.68
C ASP A 43 -3.43 -0.41 -9.19
N VAL A 44 -3.18 -0.19 -7.89
CA VAL A 44 -2.91 1.15 -7.33
C VAL A 44 -1.67 1.76 -7.98
N VAL A 45 -0.57 1.01 -8.09
CA VAL A 45 0.67 1.48 -8.72
C VAL A 45 0.43 1.87 -10.17
N VAL A 46 -0.19 0.99 -10.96
CA VAL A 46 -0.50 1.24 -12.38
C VAL A 46 -1.31 2.53 -12.55
N ARG A 47 -2.33 2.74 -11.71
CA ARG A 47 -3.16 3.95 -11.77
C ARG A 47 -2.38 5.21 -11.40
N LEU A 48 -1.54 5.14 -10.37
CA LEU A 48 -0.70 6.27 -9.95
C LEU A 48 0.31 6.64 -11.04
N GLU A 49 0.96 5.67 -11.67
CA GLU A 49 1.89 5.88 -12.79
C GLU A 49 1.19 6.47 -14.03
N ALA A 50 -0.07 6.11 -14.24
CA ALA A 50 -0.92 6.73 -15.28
C ALA A 50 -1.39 8.15 -14.93
N GLY A 51 -0.97 8.72 -13.79
CA GLY A 51 -1.36 10.06 -13.33
C GLY A 51 -2.76 10.12 -12.71
N THR A 52 -3.36 8.97 -12.37
CA THR A 52 -4.68 8.91 -11.75
C THR A 52 -4.58 9.06 -10.24
N THR A 53 -5.47 9.84 -9.64
CA THR A 53 -5.65 9.87 -8.18
C THR A 53 -6.46 8.66 -7.71
N VAL A 54 -5.89 7.86 -6.80
CA VAL A 54 -6.54 6.65 -6.27
C VAL A 54 -7.03 6.88 -4.84
N LEU A 55 -8.29 6.53 -4.57
CA LEU A 55 -8.85 6.48 -3.22
C LEU A 55 -8.79 5.03 -2.70
N LEU A 56 -8.05 4.81 -1.60
CA LEU A 56 -8.03 3.55 -0.88
C LEU A 56 -8.75 3.70 0.46
N HIS A 57 -9.61 2.76 0.82
CA HIS A 57 -10.21 2.74 2.15
C HIS A 57 -10.60 1.32 2.58
N CYS A 58 -10.83 1.17 3.88
CA CYS A 58 -11.52 0.04 4.48
C CYS A 58 -12.63 0.61 5.39
N GLY A 59 -13.01 -0.08 6.48
CA GLY A 59 -13.95 0.50 7.45
C GLY A 59 -13.42 1.76 8.14
N GLY A 60 -12.20 1.68 8.69
CA GLY A 60 -11.55 2.80 9.39
C GLY A 60 -10.46 3.53 8.58
N GLY A 61 -10.03 2.96 7.46
CA GLY A 61 -8.93 3.52 6.66
C GLY A 61 -7.54 3.40 7.31
N TYR A 62 -7.30 2.36 8.11
CA TYR A 62 -6.03 2.13 8.83
C TYR A 62 -5.38 0.79 8.50
N GLY A 63 -5.91 -0.34 9.01
CA GLY A 63 -5.34 -1.69 8.87
C GLY A 63 -5.11 -2.15 7.43
N ARG A 64 -6.17 -2.68 6.80
CA ARG A 64 -6.16 -3.19 5.41
C ARG A 64 -5.75 -2.12 4.39
N THR A 65 -6.14 -0.87 4.62
CA THR A 65 -5.73 0.27 3.79
C THR A 65 -4.22 0.48 3.83
N GLY A 66 -3.62 0.48 5.03
CA GLY A 66 -2.19 0.60 5.22
C GLY A 66 -1.42 -0.57 4.64
N VAL A 67 -1.93 -1.80 4.76
CA VAL A 67 -1.32 -2.99 4.13
C VAL A 67 -1.18 -2.83 2.62
N VAL A 68 -2.21 -2.34 1.93
CA VAL A 68 -2.12 -2.10 0.48
C VAL A 68 -1.25 -0.88 0.16
N ALA A 69 -1.38 0.20 0.92
CA ALA A 69 -0.59 1.42 0.70
C ALA A 69 0.91 1.15 0.85
N VAL A 70 1.33 0.41 1.87
CA VAL A 70 2.74 0.03 2.07
C VAL A 70 3.24 -0.85 0.93
N GLN A 71 2.45 -1.84 0.48
CA GLN A 71 2.82 -2.64 -0.69
C GLN A 71 3.03 -1.78 -1.95
N ALA A 72 2.14 -0.81 -2.20
CA ALA A 72 2.28 0.09 -3.34
C ALA A 72 3.54 0.96 -3.25
N MET A 73 3.85 1.51 -2.07
CA MET A 73 5.07 2.29 -1.84
C MET A 73 6.33 1.44 -2.07
N VAL A 74 6.34 0.19 -1.60
CA VAL A 74 7.45 -0.74 -1.83
C VAL A 74 7.59 -1.08 -3.32
N ALA A 75 6.48 -1.34 -4.01
CA ALA A 75 6.48 -1.61 -5.45
C ALA A 75 6.97 -0.40 -6.27
N LEU A 76 6.76 0.82 -5.78
CA LEU A 76 7.30 2.06 -6.37
C LEU A 76 8.78 2.32 -6.01
N GLY A 77 9.45 1.37 -5.33
CA GLY A 77 10.88 1.41 -5.06
C GLY A 77 11.28 1.95 -3.68
N MET A 78 10.33 2.22 -2.78
CA MET A 78 10.65 2.62 -1.40
C MET A 78 10.99 1.39 -0.53
N GLY A 79 11.90 1.55 0.43
CA GLY A 79 12.18 0.50 1.42
C GLY A 79 10.94 0.15 2.25
N PHE A 80 10.85 -1.08 2.77
CA PHE A 80 9.68 -1.54 3.54
C PHE A 80 9.43 -0.69 4.80
N GLU A 81 10.45 -0.47 5.61
CA GLU A 81 10.31 0.32 6.84
C GLU A 81 10.06 1.81 6.53
N ASP A 82 10.72 2.35 5.51
CA ASP A 82 10.48 3.72 5.05
C ASP A 82 9.04 3.89 4.55
N SER A 83 8.49 2.88 3.89
CA SER A 83 7.09 2.86 3.43
C SER A 83 6.12 2.88 4.60
N LEU A 84 6.40 2.11 5.67
CA LEU A 84 5.61 2.14 6.90
C LEU A 84 5.65 3.52 7.56
N VAL A 85 6.83 4.14 7.64
CA VAL A 85 7.00 5.50 8.17
C VAL A 85 6.24 6.52 7.34
N ALA A 86 6.37 6.48 6.01
CA ALA A 86 5.71 7.41 5.09
C ALA A 86 4.18 7.30 5.18
N VAL A 87 3.64 6.08 5.18
CA VAL A 87 2.19 5.85 5.33
C VAL A 87 1.67 6.36 6.68
N ARG A 88 2.42 6.15 7.76
CA ARG A 88 2.07 6.65 9.11
C ARG A 88 2.17 8.18 9.22
N ALA A 89 3.12 8.78 8.51
CA ALA A 89 3.24 10.24 8.45
C ALA A 89 2.05 10.87 7.73
N ALA A 90 1.60 10.28 6.61
CA ALA A 90 0.42 10.74 5.89
C ALA A 90 -0.89 10.51 6.66
N ARG A 91 -0.97 9.40 7.42
CA ARG A 91 -2.12 9.06 8.26
C ARG A 91 -1.66 8.40 9.56
N PRO A 92 -1.67 9.14 10.70
CA PRO A 92 -1.25 8.59 11.98
C PRO A 92 -1.97 7.28 12.31
N ALA A 93 -1.21 6.27 12.78
CA ALA A 93 -1.66 4.91 13.07
C ALA A 93 -2.09 4.05 11.86
N CYS A 94 -1.86 4.50 10.62
CA CYS A 94 -2.08 3.67 9.44
C CYS A 94 -0.99 2.60 9.27
N GLY A 95 -1.35 1.45 8.72
CA GLY A 95 -0.52 0.24 8.68
C GLY A 95 -1.25 -0.96 9.31
N PRO A 96 -0.64 -2.15 9.33
CA PRO A 96 -1.27 -3.35 9.89
C PRO A 96 -1.72 -3.12 11.34
N GLN A 97 -2.93 -3.60 11.66
CA GLN A 97 -3.60 -3.46 12.97
C GLN A 97 -3.87 -4.81 13.64
N SER A 98 -3.32 -5.89 13.10
CA SER A 98 -3.40 -7.25 13.64
C SER A 98 -2.19 -8.06 13.19
N ASP A 99 -1.86 -9.12 13.92
CA ASP A 99 -0.75 -10.01 13.58
C ASP A 99 -0.93 -10.61 12.19
N ALA A 100 -2.16 -11.01 11.82
CA ALA A 100 -2.46 -11.54 10.50
C ALA A 100 -2.16 -10.53 9.36
N GLN A 101 -2.39 -9.24 9.60
CA GLN A 101 -2.08 -8.19 8.63
C GLN A 101 -0.58 -7.91 8.55
N ASP A 102 0.12 -7.91 9.69
CA ASP A 102 1.58 -7.74 9.72
C ASP A 102 2.28 -8.91 9.00
N GLU A 103 1.88 -10.14 9.29
CA GLU A 103 2.39 -11.34 8.65
C GLU A 103 2.10 -11.36 7.14
N GLN A 104 0.87 -11.02 6.73
CA GLN A 104 0.54 -10.91 5.31
C GLN A 104 1.43 -9.88 4.62
N LEU A 105 1.57 -8.69 5.22
CA LEU A 105 2.38 -7.63 4.64
C LEU A 105 3.83 -8.07 4.47
N ARG A 106 4.44 -8.68 5.51
CA ARG A 106 5.81 -9.22 5.45
C ARG A 106 5.99 -10.28 4.37
N ARG A 107 5.04 -11.21 4.20
CA ARG A 107 5.10 -12.21 3.12
C ARG A 107 5.09 -11.55 1.73
N LEU A 108 4.23 -10.55 1.55
CA LEU A 108 4.03 -9.89 0.26
C LEU A 108 5.21 -8.98 -0.13
N VAL A 109 5.82 -8.28 0.83
CA VAL A 109 6.98 -7.41 0.55
C VAL A 109 8.33 -8.15 0.65
N GLY A 110 8.38 -9.28 1.38
CA GLY A 110 9.58 -10.10 1.51
C GLY A 110 9.85 -10.97 0.28
N GLY A 111 8.82 -11.25 -0.52
CA GLY A 111 8.94 -11.99 -1.79
C GLY A 111 9.55 -11.19 -2.94
N THR A 112 9.69 -9.86 -2.82
CA THR A 112 10.19 -8.97 -3.88
C THR A 112 11.70 -8.71 -3.81
N GLY A 113 12.45 -9.43 -2.97
CA GLY A 113 13.88 -9.19 -2.72
C GLY A 113 14.81 -10.37 -3.02
N ALA A 114 15.08 -10.63 -4.29
CA ALA A 114 16.34 -11.24 -4.73
C ALA A 114 16.90 -10.40 -5.89
N GLY A 115 17.63 -9.34 -5.57
CA GLY A 115 18.24 -8.45 -6.55
C GLY A 115 18.87 -7.19 -5.95
N ASP A 116 20.12 -7.34 -5.48
CA ASP A 116 21.15 -6.30 -5.32
C ASP A 116 20.95 -5.20 -4.26
N THR A 117 21.49 -5.45 -3.06
CA THR A 117 21.91 -4.39 -2.12
C THR A 117 23.37 -4.05 -2.36
N GLY A 118 23.64 -3.22 -3.37
CA GLY A 118 24.88 -2.43 -3.43
C GLY A 118 24.85 -1.36 -2.32
N PRO A 119 25.95 -1.10 -1.61
CA PRO A 119 25.95 -0.08 -0.55
C PRO A 119 25.76 1.32 -1.14
N PRO A 120 25.10 2.25 -0.42
CA PRO A 120 24.91 3.61 -0.88
C PRO A 120 26.27 4.31 -1.03
N GLY A 121 26.57 4.75 -2.25
CA GLY A 121 27.74 5.55 -2.54
C GLY A 121 27.72 6.86 -1.76
N VAL A 122 28.83 7.15 -1.08
CA VAL A 122 29.02 8.40 -0.34
C VAL A 122 29.05 9.56 -1.34
N HIS A 123 28.11 10.50 -1.24
CA HIS A 123 28.23 11.76 -1.98
C HIS A 123 29.29 12.63 -1.31
N GLY A 124 30.54 12.44 -1.75
CA GLY A 124 31.62 13.38 -1.51
C GLY A 124 31.45 14.61 -2.39
N GLY A 125 31.06 15.73 -1.79
CA GLY A 125 30.93 17.02 -2.46
C GLY A 125 31.45 18.15 -1.59
N THR A 126 32.75 18.19 -1.34
CA THR A 126 33.42 19.37 -0.77
C THR A 126 33.45 20.46 -1.84
N ALA A 127 32.58 21.46 -1.73
CA ALA A 127 32.77 22.72 -2.43
C ALA A 127 33.98 23.44 -1.83
N ARG A 128 35.14 23.37 -2.51
CA ARG A 128 36.26 24.26 -2.25
C ARG A 128 35.96 25.62 -2.88
N ALA A 129 36.12 26.66 -2.07
CA ALA A 129 36.27 28.03 -2.49
C ALA A 129 37.52 28.20 -3.39
N ALA A 130 37.40 29.04 -4.42
CA ALA A 130 38.36 30.08 -4.86
C ALA A 130 38.12 30.45 -6.33
N LEU A 131 37.62 31.66 -6.59
CA LEU A 131 38.34 32.82 -7.16
C LEU A 131 37.40 34.02 -7.22
#